data_AF-A0A8T3Q1J5-F1
#
_entry.id   AF-A0A8T3Q1J5-F1
#
_cell.length_a   1.000
_cell.length_b   1.000
_cell.length_c   1.000
_cell.angle_alpha   90.00
_cell.angle_beta   90.00
_cell.angle_gamma   90.00
#
_symmetry.space_group_name_H-M   'P 1'
#
loop_
_entity.id
_entity.type
_entity.pdbx_description
1 polymer ?
#
loop_
_entity_poly.entity_id
_entity_poly.type
_entity_poly.pdbx_seq_one_letter_code
_entity_poly.pdbx_strand_id
1 'polypeptide(L)'
;MTDEHIGLSPRPGDMQVPSTGLAAMRIGLEFGGAADFVDSLERAIARGGEQGVTLVAALDRGDISMHLPRTDGPCWNSVPLFHLHRGEHPNDEDWATTSGILEKLERYR
;
A
#
# COMPACT_ATOMS: atom_id res chain seq x y z
N MET A 1 -39.65 14.29 -2.37
CA MET A 1 -38.81 13.08 -2.32
C MET A 1 -37.57 13.38 -3.13
N THR A 2 -36.56 13.94 -2.46
CA THR A 2 -35.23 14.16 -3.02
C THR A 2 -34.30 13.30 -2.21
N ASP A 3 -33.84 12.22 -2.83
CA ASP A 3 -32.85 11.29 -2.29
C ASP A 3 -31.48 11.97 -2.43
N GLU A 4 -31.05 12.68 -1.40
CA GLU A 4 -29.68 13.16 -1.30
C GLU A 4 -28.80 11.97 -0.89
N HIS A 5 -28.15 11.35 -1.89
CA HIS A 5 -26.98 10.50 -1.66
C HIS A 5 -25.85 11.37 -1.10
N ILE A 6 -25.84 11.54 0.22
CA ILE A 6 -24.71 12.06 0.98
C ILE A 6 -23.58 11.06 0.79
N GLY A 7 -22.66 11.36 -0.13
CA GLY A 7 -21.38 10.69 -0.25
C GLY A 7 -20.60 10.92 1.03
N LEU A 8 -20.74 9.99 1.98
CA LEU A 8 -19.89 9.92 3.15
C LEU A 8 -18.46 9.66 2.66
N SER A 9 -17.60 10.67 2.72
CA SER A 9 -16.16 10.45 2.62
C SER A 9 -15.77 9.38 3.65
N PRO A 10 -14.98 8.36 3.27
CA PRO A 10 -14.53 7.33 4.20
C PRO A 10 -13.84 7.99 5.40
N ARG A 11 -14.12 7.48 6.61
CA ARG A 11 -13.52 8.04 7.83
C ARG A 11 -12.02 7.68 7.85
N PRO A 12 -11.18 8.47 8.54
CA PRO A 12 -9.86 8.00 8.93
C PRO A 12 -10.03 6.66 9.67
N GLY A 13 -9.50 5.57 9.10
CA GLY A 13 -9.73 4.19 9.54
C GLY A 13 -10.47 3.26 8.56
N ASP A 14 -11.02 3.76 7.44
CA ASP A 14 -11.75 2.94 6.44
C ASP A 14 -10.88 2.57 5.21
N MET A 15 -9.55 2.50 5.37
CA MET A 15 -8.68 2.07 4.26
C MET A 15 -8.97 0.61 3.91
N GLN A 16 -9.49 0.36 2.71
CA GLN A 16 -9.75 -1.00 2.26
C GLN A 16 -8.46 -1.66 1.81
N VAL A 17 -8.11 -2.74 2.52
CA VAL A 17 -6.97 -3.61 2.21
C VAL A 17 -7.49 -4.95 1.71
N PRO A 18 -6.81 -5.61 0.75
CA PRO A 18 -7.20 -6.92 0.29
C PRO A 18 -7.27 -7.91 1.45
N SER A 19 -8.36 -8.66 1.53
CA SER A 19 -8.57 -9.71 2.55
C SER A 19 -8.12 -11.09 2.09
N THR A 20 -7.88 -11.27 0.79
CA THR A 20 -7.43 -12.52 0.17
C THR A 20 -6.41 -12.24 -0.93
N GLY A 21 -5.76 -13.31 -1.41
CA GLY A 21 -4.75 -13.22 -2.47
C GLY A 21 -3.36 -12.84 -1.97
N LEU A 22 -2.45 -12.65 -2.92
CA LEU A 22 -1.02 -12.52 -2.62
C LEU A 22 -0.69 -11.22 -1.88
N ALA A 23 -1.37 -10.11 -2.22
CA ALA A 23 -1.22 -8.85 -1.49
C ALA A 23 -1.63 -8.99 -0.01
N ALA A 24 -2.79 -9.64 0.26
CA ALA A 24 -3.25 -9.90 1.62
C ALA A 24 -2.29 -10.80 2.41
N MET A 25 -1.78 -11.85 1.77
CA MET A 25 -0.77 -12.74 2.35
C MET A 25 0.49 -11.96 2.74
N ARG A 26 0.99 -11.12 1.83
CA ARG A 26 2.20 -10.32 2.06
C ARG A 26 2.02 -9.27 3.14
N ILE A 27 0.86 -8.64 3.19
CA ILE A 27 0.49 -7.76 4.30
C ILE A 27 0.55 -8.51 5.64
N GLY A 28 -0.01 -9.71 5.70
CA GLY A 28 -0.01 -10.54 6.91
C GLY A 28 1.39 -10.94 7.37
N LEU A 29 2.26 -11.35 6.44
CA LEU A 29 3.63 -11.75 6.76
C LEU A 29 4.51 -10.56 7.20
N GLU A 30 4.39 -9.42 6.51
CA GLU A 30 5.38 -8.34 6.63
C GLU A 30 5.00 -7.32 7.71
N PHE A 31 3.70 -7.17 7.97
CA PHE A 31 3.18 -6.19 8.92
C PHE A 31 2.44 -6.82 10.11
N GLY A 32 2.17 -8.13 10.09
CA GLY A 32 1.43 -8.82 11.14
C GLY A 32 -0.09 -8.86 10.92
N GLY A 33 -0.60 -8.11 9.94
CA GLY A 33 -2.02 -8.09 9.59
C GLY A 33 -2.44 -6.80 8.91
N ALA A 34 -3.71 -6.77 8.47
CA ALA A 34 -4.28 -5.62 7.78
C ALA A 34 -4.31 -4.34 8.65
N ALA A 35 -4.67 -4.46 9.93
CA ALA A 35 -4.73 -3.32 10.84
C ALA A 35 -3.34 -2.71 11.07
N ASP A 36 -2.35 -3.55 11.37
CA ASP A 36 -0.96 -3.10 11.59
C ASP A 36 -0.34 -2.48 10.34
N PHE A 37 -0.72 -2.98 9.15
CA PHE A 37 -0.35 -2.37 7.88
C PHE A 37 -0.95 -0.97 7.71
N VAL A 38 -2.26 -0.80 7.95
CA VAL A 38 -2.92 0.50 7.84
C VAL A 38 -2.28 1.51 8.80
N ASP A 39 -2.09 1.12 10.07
CA ASP A 39 -1.42 1.97 11.07
C ASP A 39 -0.01 2.37 10.63
N SER A 40 0.74 1.43 10.05
CA SER A 40 2.09 1.68 9.55
C SER A 40 2.08 2.61 8.33
N LEU A 41 1.10 2.44 7.43
CA LEU A 41 0.96 3.25 6.22
C LEU A 41 0.58 4.69 6.57
N GLU A 42 -0.39 4.88 7.46
CA GLU A 42 -0.79 6.21 7.94
C GLU A 42 0.38 6.93 8.61
N ARG A 43 1.16 6.23 9.45
CA ARG A 43 2.37 6.78 10.06
C ARG A 43 3.43 7.14 9.01
N ALA A 44 3.60 6.31 7.98
CA ALA A 44 4.55 6.59 6.91
C ALA A 44 4.12 7.78 6.04
N ILE A 45 2.83 7.88 5.67
CA ILE A 45 2.26 9.06 4.99
C ILE A 45 2.49 10.32 5.81
N ALA A 46 2.22 10.26 7.12
CA ALA A 46 2.44 11.39 8.02
C ALA A 46 3.90 11.83 8.07
N ARG A 47 4.85 10.87 8.09
CA ARG A 47 6.29 11.13 8.06
C ARG A 47 6.79 11.65 6.71
N GLY A 48 6.23 11.16 5.61
CA GLY A 48 6.57 11.60 4.25
C GLY A 48 6.13 13.03 3.94
N GLY A 49 5.10 13.51 4.63
CA GLY A 49 4.59 14.87 4.46
C GLY A 49 4.19 15.12 3.00
N GLU A 50 4.67 16.22 2.42
CA GLU A 50 4.41 16.57 1.02
C GLU A 50 5.01 15.58 0.01
N GLN A 51 6.04 14.81 0.41
CA GLN A 51 6.69 13.85 -0.47
C GLN A 51 5.96 12.51 -0.55
N GLY A 52 4.97 12.26 0.31
CA GLY A 52 4.23 11.01 0.34
C GLY A 52 5.07 9.79 0.74
N VAL A 53 4.54 8.61 0.46
CA VAL A 53 5.18 7.30 0.69
C VAL A 53 4.90 6.37 -0.47
N THR A 54 5.87 5.54 -0.82
CA THR A 54 5.72 4.48 -1.83
C THR A 54 5.68 3.13 -1.15
N LEU A 55 4.68 2.31 -1.43
CA LEU A 55 4.77 0.88 -1.12
C LEU A 55 5.65 0.23 -2.20
N VAL A 56 6.67 -0.52 -1.78
CA VAL A 56 7.61 -1.19 -2.68
C VAL A 56 7.64 -2.69 -2.41
N ALA A 57 7.93 -3.49 -3.43
CA ALA A 57 8.24 -4.92 -3.30
C ALA A 57 9.71 -5.17 -3.61
N ALA A 58 10.41 -5.90 -2.75
CA ALA A 58 11.78 -6.34 -3.00
C ALA A 58 11.83 -7.32 -4.18
N LEU A 59 12.75 -7.13 -5.13
CA LEU A 59 12.82 -7.94 -6.34
C LEU A 59 13.25 -9.39 -6.11
N ASP A 60 14.09 -9.63 -5.10
CA ASP A 60 14.61 -10.95 -4.75
C ASP A 60 13.63 -11.78 -3.92
N ARG A 61 12.77 -11.10 -3.14
CA ARG A 61 11.92 -11.75 -2.14
C ARG A 61 10.43 -11.49 -2.26
N GLY A 62 10.00 -10.53 -3.06
CA GLY A 62 8.61 -10.08 -3.09
C GLY A 62 8.10 -9.54 -1.75
N ASP A 63 8.98 -9.33 -0.77
CA ASP A 63 8.64 -8.75 0.53
C ASP A 63 8.25 -7.29 0.30
N ILE A 64 7.15 -6.85 0.93
CA ILE A 64 6.65 -5.50 0.78
C ILE A 64 7.10 -4.61 1.94
N SER A 65 7.40 -3.34 1.64
CA SER A 65 7.79 -2.35 2.64
C SER A 65 7.43 -0.93 2.21
N MET A 66 7.49 0.03 3.14
CA MET A 66 7.21 1.44 2.88
C MET A 66 8.51 2.20 2.65
N HIS A 67 8.54 3.01 1.60
CA HIS A 67 9.68 3.82 1.22
C HIS A 67 9.32 5.31 1.24
N LEU A 68 10.08 6.11 1.97
CA LEU A 68 9.94 7.56 2.07
C LEU A 68 10.91 8.25 1.11
N PRO A 69 10.42 8.93 0.05
CA PRO A 69 11.29 9.61 -0.89
C PRO A 69 12.23 10.59 -0.20
N ARG A 70 13.50 10.59 -0.61
CA ARG A 70 14.58 11.48 -0.12
C ARG A 70 14.98 11.29 1.36
N THR A 71 14.20 10.54 2.13
CA THR A 71 14.52 10.17 3.52
C THR A 71 15.22 8.83 3.54
N ASP A 72 14.63 7.87 2.84
CA ASP A 72 15.20 6.55 2.70
C ASP A 72 16.23 6.56 1.56
N GLY A 73 17.29 5.76 1.73
CA GLY A 73 18.32 5.57 0.71
C GLY A 73 17.74 4.97 -0.57
N PRO A 74 18.50 5.01 -1.67
CA PRO A 74 17.99 4.57 -2.97
C PRO A 74 17.59 3.09 -2.98
N CYS A 75 16.41 2.80 -3.53
CA CYS A 75 15.82 1.45 -3.58
C CYS A 75 16.18 0.71 -4.88
N TRP A 76 17.45 0.35 -5.04
CA TRP A 76 17.97 -0.29 -6.26
C TRP A 76 17.44 -1.71 -6.52
N ASN A 77 16.92 -2.40 -5.51
CA ASN A 77 16.45 -3.78 -5.60
C ASN A 77 14.95 -3.92 -5.24
N SER A 78 14.13 -2.95 -5.64
CA SER A 78 12.69 -2.99 -5.42
C SER A 78 11.92 -2.40 -6.59
N VAL A 79 10.68 -2.82 -6.74
CA VAL A 79 9.71 -2.21 -7.66
C VAL A 79 8.67 -1.42 -6.87
N PRO A 80 8.32 -0.19 -7.31
CA PRO A 80 7.21 0.53 -6.73
C PRO A 80 5.89 -0.17 -7.07
N LEU A 81 5.01 -0.27 -6.08
CA LEU A 81 3.66 -0.82 -6.23
C LEU A 81 2.67 0.32 -6.44
N PHE A 82 2.59 1.25 -5.49
CA PHE A 82 1.83 2.50 -5.58
C PHE A 82 2.45 3.58 -4.68
N HIS A 83 2.10 4.83 -4.94
CA HIS A 83 2.55 6.00 -4.17
C HIS A 83 1.34 6.75 -3.63
N LEU A 84 1.41 7.21 -2.38
CA LEU A 84 0.33 7.95 -1.72
C LEU A 84 0.86 9.23 -1.08
N HIS A 85 0.11 10.32 -1.29
CA HIS A 85 0.18 11.55 -0.54
C HIS A 85 -0.81 11.55 0.64
N ARG A 86 -0.74 12.61 1.45
CA ARG A 86 -1.66 12.79 2.58
C ARG A 86 -3.11 12.89 2.09
N GLY A 87 -3.97 12.06 2.68
CA GLY A 87 -5.40 12.01 2.35
C GLY A 87 -5.74 11.09 1.17
N GLU A 88 -4.73 10.46 0.54
CA GLU A 88 -4.94 9.45 -0.48
C GLU A 88 -5.03 8.05 0.14
N HIS A 89 -5.76 7.18 -0.53
CA HIS A 89 -5.90 5.76 -0.19
C HIS A 89 -5.67 4.94 -1.47
N PRO A 90 -5.08 3.73 -1.36
CA PRO A 90 -5.01 2.84 -2.51
C PRO A 90 -6.41 2.48 -2.98
N ASN A 91 -6.61 2.49 -4.29
CA ASN A 91 -7.86 2.07 -4.92
C ASN A 91 -7.77 0.63 -5.45
N ASP A 92 -8.86 0.15 -6.06
CA ASP A 92 -8.92 -1.22 -6.60
C ASP A 92 -7.88 -1.49 -7.71
N GLU A 93 -7.55 -0.47 -8.52
CA GLU A 93 -6.55 -0.58 -9.58
C GLU A 93 -5.13 -0.70 -9.00
N ASP A 94 -4.82 0.04 -7.93
CA ASP A 94 -3.56 -0.07 -7.20
C ASP A 94 -3.37 -1.49 -6.66
N TRP A 95 -4.43 -2.08 -6.12
CA TRP A 95 -4.41 -3.44 -5.58
C TRP A 95 -4.35 -4.53 -6.66
N ALA A 96 -5.05 -4.33 -7.78
CA ALA A 96 -4.97 -5.22 -8.93
C ALA A 96 -3.56 -5.23 -9.52
N THR A 97 -2.96 -4.04 -9.68
CA THR A 97 -1.59 -3.87 -10.15
C THR A 97 -0.59 -4.49 -9.19
N THR A 98 -0.74 -4.21 -7.89
CA THR A 98 0.09 -4.80 -6.83
C THR A 98 0.08 -6.32 -6.89
N SER A 99 -1.11 -6.93 -6.98
CA SER A 99 -1.25 -8.38 -7.06
C SER A 99 -0.57 -8.94 -8.32
N GLY A 100 -0.78 -8.31 -9.48
CA GLY A 100 -0.13 -8.74 -10.73
C GLY A 100 1.39 -8.62 -10.72
N ILE A 101 1.95 -7.62 -10.04
CA ILE A 101 3.40 -7.48 -9.84
C ILE A 101 3.91 -8.60 -8.92
N LEU A 102 3.28 -8.77 -7.75
CA LEU A 102 3.68 -9.79 -6.79
C LEU A 102 3.62 -11.20 -7.42
N GLU A 103 2.58 -11.51 -8.19
CA GLU A 103 2.47 -12.78 -8.92
C GLU A 103 3.61 -12.99 -9.91
N LYS A 104 4.03 -11.93 -10.62
CA LYS A 104 5.18 -12.02 -11.53
C LYS A 104 6.45 -12.29 -10.73
N LEU A 105 6.67 -11.60 -9.61
CA LEU A 105 7.85 -11.81 -8.78
C LEU A 105 7.91 -13.24 -8.23
N GLU A 106 6.78 -13.82 -7.80
CA GLU A 106 6.73 -15.23 -7.35
C GLU A 106 7.06 -16.23 -8.47
N ARG A 107 6.80 -15.93 -9.74
CA ARG A 107 7.12 -16.84 -10.86
C ARG A 107 8.61 -16.92 -11.17
N TYR A 108 9.40 -15.93 -10.77
CA TYR A 108 10.84 -15.87 -11.05
C TYR A 108 11.70 -16.30 -9.86
N ARG A 109 11.08 -16.93 -8.86
CA ARG A 109 11.74 -17.52 -7.68
C ARG A 109 11.87 -19.03 -7.86
#